data_AF-A0A533WKK8-F1
#
_entry.id   AF-A0A533WKK8-F1
#
_cell.length_a   1.000
_cell.length_b   1.000
_cell.length_c   1.000
_cell.angle_alpha   90.00
_cell.angle_beta   90.00
_cell.angle_gamma   90.00
#
_symmetry.space_group_name_H-M   'P 1'
#
loop_
_entity.id
_entity.type
_entity.pdbx_description
1 polymer ?
#
loop_
_entity_poly.entity_id
_entity_poly.type
_entity_poly.pdbx_seq_one_letter_code
_entity_poly.pdbx_strand_id
1 'polypeptide(L)' 'MALLDAKKTGSEHIQGFIPTLEVSDLDRFVSRMKKKGVKFAKRVVEGEHVRLTDFYDTSGRLLQAFEFKRKSK' A
#
# COMPACT_ATOMS: atom_id res chain seq x y z
N MET A 1 0.36 2.19 -19.59
CA MET A 1 0.22 2.99 -18.35
C MET A 1 0.55 2.10 -17.17
N ALA A 2 1.75 2.23 -16.59
CA ALA A 2 2.06 1.64 -15.30
C ALA A 2 1.71 2.69 -14.24
N LEU A 3 0.79 2.37 -13.33
CA LEU A 3 0.28 3.33 -12.34
C LEU A 3 1.34 3.77 -11.31
N LEU A 4 2.45 3.04 -11.19
CA LEU A 4 3.44 3.25 -10.13
C LEU A 4 4.85 2.92 -10.63
N ASP A 5 5.78 3.84 -10.40
CA ASP A 5 7.20 3.63 -10.59
C ASP A 5 7.74 2.78 -9.43
N ALA A 6 8.15 1.54 -9.71
CA ALA A 6 8.64 0.56 -8.74
C ALA A 6 9.85 1.08 -7.93
N LYS A 7 10.58 2.06 -8.47
CA LYS A 7 11.73 2.68 -7.81
C LYS A 7 11.30 3.56 -6.62
N LYS A 8 10.13 4.20 -6.70
CA LYS A 8 9.60 5.05 -5.61
C LYS A 8 9.00 4.27 -4.44
N THR A 9 8.50 3.06 -4.68
CA THR A 9 7.96 2.19 -3.62
C THR A 9 9.08 1.42 -2.90
N GLY A 10 10.32 1.50 -3.41
CA GLY A 10 11.48 0.76 -2.93
C GLY A 10 11.25 -0.76 -2.93
N SER A 11 10.50 -1.23 -3.93
CA SER A 11 10.18 -2.64 -4.13
C SER A 11 11.32 -3.31 -4.92
N GLU A 12 12.57 -3.13 -4.49
CA GLU A 12 13.77 -3.52 -5.25
C GLU A 12 13.92 -5.04 -5.45
N HIS A 13 13.04 -5.87 -4.90
CA HIS A 13 13.20 -7.34 -4.91
C HIS A 13 11.94 -8.16 -5.21
N ILE A 14 10.94 -7.63 -5.92
CA ILE A 14 9.77 -8.42 -6.28
C ILE A 14 9.65 -8.49 -7.80
N GLN A 15 10.23 -9.52 -8.39
CA GLN A 15 9.88 -9.97 -9.73
C GLN A 15 8.44 -10.50 -9.68
N GLY A 16 7.44 -9.63 -9.87
CA GLY A 16 6.05 -10.04 -9.94
C GLY A 16 5.03 -8.98 -9.57
N PHE A 17 3.77 -9.29 -9.86
CA PHE A 17 2.61 -8.49 -9.48
C PHE A 17 2.35 -8.61 -7.97
N ILE A 18 2.37 -7.49 -7.26
CA ILE A 18 1.89 -7.41 -5.87
C ILE A 18 0.38 -7.23 -5.93
N PRO A 19 -0.44 -8.12 -5.31
CA PRO A 19 -1.87 -7.89 -5.23
C PRO A 19 -2.17 -6.60 -4.48
N THR A 20 -2.93 -5.73 -5.12
CA THR A 20 -3.21 -4.37 -4.64
C THR A 20 -4.70 -4.16 -4.43
N LEU A 21 -5.05 -3.61 -3.26
CA LEU A 21 -6.42 -3.40 -2.81
C LEU A 21 -6.69 -1.90 -2.71
N GLU A 22 -7.78 -1.42 -3.32
CA GLU A 22 -8.25 -0.05 -3.07
C GLU A 22 -8.95 0.02 -1.71
N VAL A 23 -8.64 1.05 -0.93
CA VAL A 23 -9.31 1.37 0.32
C VAL A 23 -9.78 2.82 0.31
N SER A 24 -10.91 3.07 0.98
CA SER A 24 -11.52 4.40 1.03
C SER A 24 -10.80 5.41 1.92
N ASP A 25 -10.00 4.92 2.87
CA ASP A 25 -9.25 5.69 3.87
C ASP A 25 -8.07 4.84 4.33
N LEU A 26 -6.86 5.21 3.90
CA LEU A 26 -5.66 4.41 4.13
C LEU A 26 -5.25 4.40 5.60
N ASP A 27 -5.39 5.52 6.30
CA ASP A 27 -4.97 5.65 7.69
C ASP A 27 -5.87 4.83 8.62
N ARG A 28 -7.18 4.87 8.38
CA ARG A 28 -8.15 4.03 9.09
C ARG A 28 -7.92 2.54 8.82
N PHE A 29 -7.61 2.17 7.58
CA PHE A 29 -7.25 0.80 7.23
C PHE A 29 -6.01 0.34 8.00
N VAL A 30 -4.91 1.09 7.93
CA VAL A 30 -3.65 0.78 8.63
C VAL A 30 -3.88 0.62 10.13
N SER A 31 -4.59 1.56 10.76
CA SER A 31 -4.91 1.52 12.19
C SER A 31 -5.67 0.24 12.57
N ARG A 32 -6.70 -0.12 11.80
CA ARG A 32 -7.50 -1.33 12.03
C ARG A 32 -6.69 -2.60 11.86
N MET A 33 -5.84 -2.67 10.83
CA MET A 33 -5.04 -3.85 10.56
C MET A 33 -3.94 -4.04 11.59
N LYS A 34 -3.28 -2.96 12.04
CA LYS A 34 -2.33 -3.01 13.16
C LYS A 34 -2.97 -3.51 14.45
N LYS A 35 -4.19 -3.08 14.77
CA LYS A 35 -4.96 -3.59 15.92
C LYS A 35 -5.24 -5.10 15.84
N LYS A 36 -5.26 -5.67 14.63
CA LYS A 36 -5.39 -7.10 14.38
C LYS A 36 -4.06 -7.85 14.31
N GLY A 37 -2.93 -7.19 14.60
CA GLY A 37 -1.59 -7.80 14.57
C GLY A 37 -0.95 -7.91 13.18
N VAL A 38 -1.51 -7.25 12.16
CA VAL A 38 -0.95 -7.27 10.80
C VAL A 38 0.34 -6.45 10.75
N LYS A 39 1.37 -7.03 10.13
CA LYS A 39 2.69 -6.40 9.96
C LYS A 39 2.72 -5.57 8.67
N PHE A 40 3.28 -4.37 8.75
CA PHE A 40 3.48 -3.46 7.62
C PHE A 40 4.96 -3.37 7.28
N ALA A 41 5.29 -3.42 5.99
CA ALA A 41 6.67 -3.43 5.52
C ALA A 41 7.31 -2.03 5.58
N LYS A 42 6.54 -0.98 5.25
CA LYS A 42 7.01 0.41 5.17
C LYS A 42 5.98 1.41 5.68
N ARG A 43 6.43 2.64 5.93
CA ARG A 43 5.54 3.80 6.11
C ARG A 43 4.76 4.05 4.82
N VAL A 44 3.63 4.74 4.94
CA VAL A 44 2.80 5.16 3.79
C VAL A 44 3.65 5.95 2.81
N VAL A 45 3.60 5.57 1.53
CA VAL A 45 4.26 6.25 0.42
C VAL A 45 3.25 7.21 -0.23
N GLU A 46 3.68 8.45 -0.39
CA GLU A 46 2.90 9.52 -1.00
C GLU A 46 3.23 9.63 -2.49
N GLY A 47 2.32 9.16 -3.34
CA GLY A 47 2.35 9.36 -4.79
C GLY A 47 1.64 10.65 -5.22
N GLU A 48 1.67 10.97 -6.51
CA GLU A 48 1.01 12.17 -7.06
C GLU A 48 -0.53 12.08 -6.95
N HIS A 49 -1.10 10.92 -7.26
CA HIS A 49 -2.55 10.70 -7.27
C HIS A 49 -3.03 9.70 -6.21
N VAL A 50 -2.12 8.94 -5.61
CA VAL A 50 -2.44 7.88 -4.67
C VAL A 50 -1.51 7.93 -3.46
N ARG A 51 -2.01 7.42 -2.33
CA ARG A 51 -1.22 7.03 -1.16
C ARG A 51 -1.23 5.52 -1.11
N LEU A 52 -0.13 4.88 -0.75
CA LEU A 52 -0.08 3.42 -0.65
C LEU A 52 0.77 2.92 0.50
N THR A 53 0.55 1.67 0.89
CA THR A 53 1.34 0.98 1.91
C THR A 53 1.38 -0.51 1.62
N ASP A 54 2.51 -1.13 1.94
CA ASP A 54 2.70 -2.57 1.79
C ASP A 54 2.59 -3.27 3.16
N PHE A 55 1.94 -4.43 3.18
CA PHE A 55 1.70 -5.22 4.38
C PHE A 55 1.78 -6.72 4.09
N TYR A 56 1.90 -7.52 5.14
CA TYR A 56 2.01 -8.98 5.03
C TYR A 56 0.73 -9.65 5.51
N ASP A 57 0.27 -10.65 4.76
CA ASP A 57 -0.76 -11.57 5.26
C ASP A 57 -0.18 -12.57 6.28
N THR A 58 -1.04 -13.47 6.77
CA THR A 58 -0.66 -14.51 7.74
C THR A 58 0.32 -15.54 7.19
N SER A 59 0.40 -15.68 5.86
CA SER A 59 1.33 -16.58 5.17
C SER A 59 2.67 -15.88 4.85
N GLY A 60 2.83 -14.61 5.23
CA GLY A 60 4.02 -13.82 4.95
C GLY A 60 4.09 -13.30 3.51
N ARG A 61 2.99 -13.38 2.74
CA ARG A 61 2.92 -12.83 1.39
C ARG A 61 2.77 -11.32 1.45
N LEU A 62 3.48 -10.61 0.59
CA LEU A 62 3.34 -9.16 0.45
C LEU A 62 2.07 -8.80 -0.33
N LEU A 63 1.31 -7.87 0.24
CA LEU A 63 0.12 -7.25 -0.31
C LEU A 63 0.28 -5.72 -0.25
N GLN A 64 -0.49 -5.01 -1.06
CA GLN A 64 -0.50 -3.55 -1.07
C GLN A 64 -1.93 -3.02 -0.88
N ALA A 65 -2.05 -1.92 -0.14
CA ALA A 65 -3.28 -1.15 -0.05
C ALA A 65 -3.01 0.27 -0.56
N PHE A 66 -3.96 0.85 -1.30
CA PHE A 66 -3.86 2.21 -1.77
C PHE A 66 -5.18 2.99 -1.65
N GLU A 67 -5.06 4.30 -1.57
CA GLU A 67 -6.16 5.27 -1.54
C GLU A 67 -5.89 6.34 -2.59
N PHE A 68 -6.91 6.71 -3.38
CA PHE A 68 -6.82 7.87 -4.27
C PHE A 68 -6.87 9.18 -3.47
N LYS A 69 -5.95 10.09 -3.78
CA LYS A 69 -6.00 11.47 -3.29
C LYS A 69 -7.20 12.15 -3.93
N ARG A 70 -8.25 12.37 -3.15
CA ARG A 70 -9.38 13.19 -3.61
C ARG A 70 -8.89 14.62 -3.77
N LYS A 71 -9.02 15.19 -4.97
CA LYS A 71 -8.83 16.63 -5.16
C LYS A 71 -9.88 17.32 -4.29
N SER A 72 -9.45 18.18 -3.37
CA SER A 72 -10.36 19.18 -2.80
C SER A 72 -10.98 19.93 -3.98
N LYS A 73 -12.31 19.91 -4.07
CA LYS A 73 -13.05 20.74 -5.02
C LYS A 73 -12.81 22.21 -4.73
#